data_AF-A0A142VU03-F1
#
_entry.id   AF-A0A142VU03-F1
#
_cell.length_a   1.000
_cell.length_b   1.000
_cell.length_c   1.000
_cell.angle_alpha   90.00
_cell.angle_beta   90.00
_cell.angle_gamma   90.00
#
_symmetry.space_group_name_H-M   'P 1'
#
loop_
_entity.id
_entity.type
_entity.pdbx_description
1 polymer ?
#
loop_
_entity_poly.entity_id
_entity_poly.type
_entity_poly.pdbx_seq_one_letter_code
_entity_poly.pdbx_strand_id
1 'polypeptide(L)'
;MERDLPAKVAWRISKGGLGQFQLQMLRERRVLIREMLMDGLLSGAGILDRSMIEQQLKDDLTFGVNDMGRILRLCDVEAWCRASPQVTLNTAP
;
A
#
# COMPACT_ATOMS: atom_id res chain seq x y z
N MET A 1 -37.07 -11.64 -13.38
CA MET A 1 -37.13 -10.17 -13.53
C MET A 1 -35.71 -9.65 -13.66
N GLU A 2 -35.11 -9.81 -14.83
CA GLU A 2 -33.69 -9.44 -15.08
C GLU A 2 -33.54 -8.75 -16.45
N ARG A 3 -34.63 -8.56 -17.19
CA ARG A 3 -34.65 -8.12 -18.59
C ARG A 3 -34.92 -6.62 -18.80
N ASP A 4 -35.20 -5.87 -17.73
CA ASP A 4 -35.63 -4.46 -17.83
C ASP A 4 -34.57 -3.45 -17.38
N LEU A 5 -33.36 -3.90 -16.99
CA LEU A 5 -32.29 -2.97 -16.68
C LEU A 5 -31.55 -2.55 -17.96
N PRO A 6 -31.29 -1.24 -18.16
CA PRO A 6 -30.43 -0.79 -19.24
C PRO A 6 -29.07 -1.48 -19.17
N ALA A 7 -28.50 -1.87 -20.31
CA ALA A 7 -27.24 -2.62 -20.36
C ALA A 7 -26.10 -1.99 -19.51
N LYS A 8 -26.05 -0.66 -19.44
CA LYS A 8 -25.11 0.11 -18.59
C LYS A 8 -25.23 -0.15 -17.08
N VAL A 9 -26.39 -0.62 -16.61
CA VAL A 9 -26.69 -0.90 -15.20
C VAL A 9 -26.54 -2.39 -14.91
N ALA A 10 -27.01 -3.26 -15.82
CA ALA A 10 -26.87 -4.72 -15.69
C ALA A 10 -25.40 -5.17 -15.67
N TRP A 11 -24.52 -4.48 -16.43
CA TRP A 11 -23.09 -4.74 -16.49
C TRP A 11 -22.25 -3.76 -15.66
N ARG A 12 -22.84 -3.11 -14.65
CA ARG A 12 -22.10 -2.20 -13.79
C ARG A 12 -21.11 -2.97 -12.90
N ILE A 13 -19.95 -3.29 -13.46
CA ILE A 13 -18.78 -3.76 -12.72
C ILE A 13 -17.98 -2.52 -12.31
N SER A 14 -18.50 -1.75 -11.36
CA SER A 14 -17.63 -0.91 -10.54
C SER A 14 -18.26 -0.65 -9.18
N LYS A 15 -17.73 -1.35 -8.18
CA LYS A 15 -17.74 -0.84 -6.80
C LYS A 15 -16.61 0.19 -6.66
N GLY A 16 -16.78 1.34 -7.32
CA GLY A 16 -16.02 2.57 -7.06
C GLY A 16 -14.57 2.58 -7.52
N GLY A 17 -14.14 3.68 -8.15
CA GLY A 17 -12.77 3.89 -8.65
C GLY A 17 -11.66 3.94 -7.59
N LEU A 18 -11.90 3.47 -6.35
CA LEU A 18 -10.92 3.47 -5.26
C LEU A 18 -9.70 2.60 -5.59
N GLY A 19 -9.89 1.41 -6.17
CA GLY A 19 -8.77 0.55 -6.57
C GLY A 19 -7.92 1.19 -7.68
N GLN A 20 -8.55 1.84 -8.66
CA GLN A 20 -7.85 2.57 -9.73
C GLN A 20 -7.14 3.80 -9.19
N PHE A 21 -7.77 4.53 -8.27
CA PHE A 21 -7.15 5.66 -7.58
C PHE A 21 -5.94 5.24 -6.74
N GLN A 22 -6.05 4.13 -5.99
CA GLN A 22 -4.93 3.54 -5.25
C GLN A 22 -3.79 3.14 -6.18
N LEU A 23 -4.09 2.57 -7.34
CA LEU A 23 -3.08 2.19 -8.34
C LEU A 23 -2.36 3.41 -8.89
N GLN A 24 -3.13 4.43 -9.25
CA GLN A 24 -2.60 5.69 -9.75
C GLN A 24 -1.72 6.37 -8.70
N MET A 25 -2.21 6.49 -7.46
CA MET A 25 -1.46 7.10 -6.37
C MET A 25 -0.16 6.33 -6.07
N LEU A 26 -0.21 5.00 -6.06
CA LEU A 26 0.97 4.18 -5.80
C LEU A 26 2.00 4.31 -6.93
N ARG A 27 1.56 4.40 -8.19
CA ARG A 27 2.45 4.68 -9.34
C ARG A 27 3.09 6.06 -9.27
N GLU A 28 2.28 7.10 -9.03
CA GLU A 28 2.73 8.49 -8.99
C GLU A 28 3.69 8.76 -7.83
N ARG A 29 3.47 8.10 -6.69
CA ARG A 29 4.25 8.33 -5.45
C ARG A 29 5.18 7.17 -5.10
N ARG A 30 5.43 6.27 -6.04
CA ARG A 30 6.25 5.06 -5.82
C ARG A 30 7.59 5.36 -5.16
N VAL A 31 8.27 6.43 -5.59
CA VAL A 31 9.59 6.81 -5.05
C VAL A 31 9.46 7.16 -3.57
N LEU A 32 8.48 7.99 -3.23
CA LEU A 32 8.18 8.36 -1.85
C LEU A 32 7.78 7.14 -1.00
N ILE A 33 6.94 6.26 -1.54
CA ILE A 33 6.52 5.01 -0.87
C ILE A 33 7.74 4.11 -0.61
N ARG A 34 8.64 4.00 -1.59
CA ARG A 34 9.87 3.22 -1.49
C ARG A 34 10.76 3.76 -0.38
N GLU A 35 11.07 5.05 -0.39
CA GLU A 35 11.87 5.71 0.66
C GLU A 35 11.22 5.52 2.03
N MET A 36 9.91 5.77 2.11
CA MET A 36 9.15 5.64 3.34
C MET A 36 9.20 4.24 3.95
N LEU A 37 9.13 3.18 3.13
CA LEU A 37 9.13 1.80 3.62
C LEU A 37 10.54 1.25 3.79
N MET A 38 11.47 1.53 2.87
CA MET A 38 12.82 0.96 2.90
C MET A 38 13.74 1.66 3.90
N ASP A 39 13.57 2.97 4.10
CA ASP A 39 14.39 3.80 4.99
C ASP A 39 13.61 4.22 6.26
N GLY A 40 12.41 3.67 6.44
CA GLY A 40 11.52 3.91 7.57
C GLY A 40 11.84 3.12 8.83
N LEU A 41 11.06 3.38 9.88
CA LEU A 41 11.14 2.75 11.20
C LEU A 41 10.96 1.24 11.12
N LEU A 42 10.02 0.75 10.31
CA LEU A 42 9.75 -0.68 10.22
C LEU A 42 10.90 -1.44 9.57
N SER A 43 11.57 -0.86 8.56
CA SER A 43 12.79 -1.44 8.00
C SER A 43 13.96 -1.34 8.96
N GLY A 44 14.14 -0.20 9.64
CA GLY A 44 15.17 -0.02 10.67
C GLY A 44 15.03 -1.00 11.84
N ALA A 45 13.81 -1.39 12.20
CA ALA A 45 13.52 -2.40 13.22
C ALA A 45 13.59 -3.85 12.71
N GLY A 46 13.90 -4.08 11.42
CA GLY A 46 13.98 -5.42 10.83
C GLY A 46 12.63 -6.12 10.64
N ILE A 47 11.51 -5.38 10.70
CA ILE A 47 10.15 -5.92 10.54
C ILE A 47 9.82 -6.14 9.05
N LEU A 48 10.38 -5.32 8.16
CA LEU A 48 10.19 -5.43 6.72
C LEU A 48 11.37 -6.13 6.04
N ASP A 49 11.06 -7.03 5.11
CA ASP A 49 12.04 -7.54 4.16
C ASP A 49 12.28 -6.49 3.07
N ARG A 50 13.41 -5.80 3.18
CA ARG A 50 13.79 -4.71 2.29
C ARG A 50 13.95 -5.17 0.83
N SER A 51 14.46 -6.38 0.60
CA SER A 51 14.64 -6.94 -0.75
C SER A 51 13.29 -7.27 -1.39
N MET A 52 12.35 -7.80 -0.60
CA MET A 52 10.99 -8.06 -1.06
C MET A 52 10.25 -6.75 -1.41
N ILE A 53 10.36 -5.72 -0.56
CA ILE A 53 9.75 -4.40 -0.82
C ILE A 53 10.36 -3.77 -2.08
N GLU A 54 11.68 -3.81 -2.23
CA GLU A 54 12.35 -3.33 -3.43
C GLU A 54 11.87 -4.04 -4.69
N GLN A 55 11.72 -5.37 -4.64
CA GLN A 55 11.23 -6.16 -5.77
C GLN A 55 9.80 -5.75 -6.13
N GLN A 56 8.91 -5.60 -5.14
CA GLN A 56 7.51 -5.25 -5.35
C GLN A 56 7.33 -3.83 -5.91
N LEU A 57 8.27 -2.91 -5.67
CA LEU A 57 8.19 -1.51 -6.11
C LEU A 57 8.99 -1.22 -7.41
N LYS A 58 9.41 -2.25 -8.15
CA LYS A 58 10.07 -2.07 -9.46
C LYS A 58 9.08 -1.55 -10.53
N ASP A 59 9.59 -0.74 -11.45
CA ASP A 59 8.86 0.05 -12.46
C ASP A 59 7.97 -0.79 -13.38
N ASP A 60 8.37 -2.03 -13.63
CA ASP A 60 7.81 -2.88 -14.69
C ASP A 60 6.74 -3.86 -14.18
N LEU A 61 6.38 -3.79 -12.88
CA LEU A 61 5.44 -4.73 -12.31
C LEU A 61 4.00 -4.21 -12.38
N THR A 62 3.14 -5.06 -12.94
CA THR A 62 1.70 -4.89 -12.81
C THR A 62 1.33 -5.29 -11.39
N PHE A 63 1.00 -4.32 -10.53
CA PHE A 63 0.54 -4.65 -9.19
C PHE A 63 -0.75 -5.47 -9.24
N GLY A 64 -0.76 -6.61 -8.57
CA GLY A 64 -2.01 -7.27 -8.21
C GLY A 64 -2.79 -6.36 -7.26
N VAL A 65 -4.12 -6.31 -7.38
CA VAL A 65 -4.98 -5.46 -6.52
C VAL A 65 -4.75 -5.75 -5.03
N ASN A 66 -4.49 -7.02 -4.68
CA ASN A 66 -4.18 -7.43 -3.31
C ASN A 66 -2.81 -6.92 -2.81
N ASP A 67 -1.81 -6.84 -3.69
CA ASP A 67 -0.46 -6.41 -3.33
C ASP A 67 -0.42 -4.91 -3.04
N MET A 68 -1.19 -4.12 -3.80
CA MET A 68 -1.34 -2.68 -3.59
C MET A 68 -1.90 -2.35 -2.21
N GLY A 69 -2.96 -3.05 -1.81
CA GLY A 69 -3.59 -2.84 -0.50
C GLY A 69 -2.63 -3.16 0.64
N ARG A 70 -1.73 -4.13 0.46
CA ARG A 70 -0.71 -4.47 1.45
C ARG A 70 0.35 -3.37 1.56
N ILE A 71 0.87 -2.87 0.43
CA ILE A 71 1.84 -1.77 0.43
C ILE A 71 1.26 -0.52 1.10
N LEU A 72 0.04 -0.12 0.73
CA LEU A 72 -0.60 1.05 1.34
C LEU A 72 -0.82 0.86 2.84
N ARG A 73 -1.21 -0.34 3.28
CA ARG A 73 -1.33 -0.64 4.71
C ARG A 73 0.00 -0.55 5.44
N LEU A 74 1.10 -1.00 4.85
CA LEU A 74 2.43 -0.82 5.44
C LEU A 74 2.76 0.66 5.57
N CYS A 75 2.38 1.48 4.57
CA CYS A 75 2.55 2.92 4.68
C CYS A 75 1.75 3.52 5.85
N ASP A 76 0.49 3.08 6.02
CA ASP A 76 -0.33 3.55 7.14
C ASP A 76 0.31 3.22 8.50
N VAL A 77 0.82 1.99 8.66
CA VAL A 77 1.51 1.56 9.90
C VAL A 77 2.77 2.39 10.13
N GLU A 78 3.58 2.58 9.10
CA GLU A 78 4.81 3.37 9.17
C GLU A 78 4.52 4.84 9.54
N ALA A 79 3.47 5.43 8.97
CA ALA A 79 3.02 6.79 9.33
C ALA A 79 2.53 6.85 10.78
N TRP A 80 1.78 5.84 11.23
CA TRP A 80 1.31 5.74 12.60
C TRP A 80 2.45 5.59 13.61
N CYS A 81 3.46 4.77 13.31
CA CYS A 81 4.66 4.61 14.14
C CYS A 81 5.43 5.93 14.28
N ARG A 82 5.50 6.74 13.22
CA ARG A 82 6.15 8.07 13.28
C ARG A 82 5.36 9.11 14.07
N ALA A 83 4.03 9.06 13.99
CA ALA A 83 3.17 9.97 14.73
C ALA A 83 3.03 9.61 16.21
N SER A 84 3.26 8.33 16.56
CA SER A 84 3.14 7.84 17.92
C SER A 84 4.40 8.16 18.75
N PRO A 85 4.26 8.48 20.05
CA PRO A 85 5.40 8.60 20.95
C PRO A 85 6.20 7.28 20.94
N GLN A 86 7.48 7.36 20.59
CA GLN A 86 8.34 6.19 20.60
C GLN A 86 8.63 5.81 22.05
N VAL A 87 8.01 4.73 22.52
CA VAL A 87 8.36 4.15 23.82
C VAL A 87 9.69 3.44 23.65
N THR A 88 10.77 4.11 24.05
CA THR A 88 12.08 3.46 24.13
C THR A 88 12.00 2.42 25.23
N LEU A 89 11.81 1.16 24.86
CA LEU A 89 11.98 0.04 25.80
C LEU A 89 13.47 0.02 26.15
N ASN A 90 13.79 0.67 27.27
CA ASN A 90 15.12 0.69 27.84
C ASN A 90 15.43 -0.75 28.29
N THR A 91 16.02 -1.55 27.41
CA THR A 91 16.62 -2.82 27.79
C THR A 91 17.86 -2.50 28.61
N ALA A 92 17.64 -2.34 29.93
CA ALA A 92 18.69 -2.31 30.94
C ALA A 92 19.43 -3.68 30.96
N PRO A 93 20.72 -3.68 31.34
CA PRO A 93 21.70 -4.73 31.00
C PRO A 93 21.47 -6.08 31.68
#